data_AF-A0A9W7GFQ0-F1
#
_entry.id   AF-A0A9W7GFQ0-F1
#
_cell.length_a   1.000
_cell.length_b   1.000
_cell.length_c   1.000
_cell.angle_alpha   90.00
_cell.angle_beta   90.00
_cell.angle_gamma   90.00
#
_symmetry.space_group_name_H-M   'P 1'
#
loop_
_entity.id
_entity.type
_entity.pdbx_description
1 polymer ?
#
loop_
_entity_poly.entity_id
_entity_poly.type
_entity_poly.pdbx_seq_one_letter_code
_entity_poly.pdbx_strand_id
1 'polypeptide(L)' 'MVKSSSSSSTSSSPSAPSAMSRHTAAQSAKNSGLNELFKKVCAEAMQKGMGEKEALSHAVKRIEEEMAK' A
#
# COMPACT_ATOMS: atom_id res chain seq x y z
N MET A 1 -0.04 -15.88 55.80
CA MET A 1 -0.99 -15.93 54.66
C MET A 1 -0.76 -14.75 53.74
N VAL A 2 0.34 -14.76 52.99
CA VAL A 2 0.60 -13.78 51.95
C VAL A 2 1.11 -14.54 50.74
N LYS A 3 0.40 -14.35 49.63
CA LYS A 3 0.63 -15.00 48.34
C LYS A 3 1.42 -13.98 47.52
N SER A 4 2.69 -14.27 47.20
CA SER A 4 3.47 -13.47 46.26
C SER A 4 4.51 -14.37 45.62
N SER A 5 4.14 -14.90 44.46
CA SER A 5 4.99 -15.65 43.57
C SER A 5 6.10 -14.75 43.06
N SER A 6 7.34 -15.06 43.40
CA SER A 6 8.51 -14.55 42.69
C SER A 6 9.08 -15.69 41.87
N SER A 7 9.05 -15.52 40.55
CA SER A 7 9.95 -16.17 39.59
C SER A 7 9.84 -15.41 38.27
N SER A 8 10.74 -14.45 38.04
CA SER A 8 10.99 -13.87 36.73
C SER A 8 12.43 -14.19 36.35
N SER A 9 12.59 -15.09 35.39
CA SER A 9 13.84 -15.33 34.66
C SER A 9 13.48 -16.05 33.37
N THR A 10 13.59 -15.37 32.21
CA THR A 10 14.28 -15.86 31.00
C THR A 10 14.05 -14.93 29.80
N SER A 11 15.13 -14.23 29.45
CA SER A 11 15.63 -13.84 28.13
C SER A 11 14.75 -13.99 26.86
N SER A 12 14.63 -12.87 26.15
CA SER A 12 14.76 -12.67 24.71
C SER A 12 14.30 -13.78 23.74
N SER A 13 13.11 -13.58 23.17
CA SER A 13 12.88 -13.68 21.73
C SER A 13 11.55 -12.97 21.40
N PRO A 14 11.53 -11.81 20.71
CA PRO A 14 10.32 -11.43 20.00
C PRO A 14 10.10 -12.50 18.93
N SER A 15 9.03 -13.29 19.04
CA SER A 15 8.58 -14.15 17.96
C SER A 15 8.51 -13.29 16.71
N ALA A 16 9.42 -13.55 15.76
CA ALA A 16 9.51 -12.81 14.51
C ALA A 16 8.10 -12.72 13.91
N PRO A 17 7.66 -11.54 13.41
CA PRO A 17 6.38 -11.46 12.73
C PRO A 17 6.37 -12.53 11.64
N SER A 18 5.43 -13.47 11.72
CA SER A 18 5.28 -14.56 10.76
C SER A 18 5.45 -13.98 9.36
N ALA A 19 6.29 -14.58 8.52
CA ALA A 19 6.70 -14.05 7.21
C ALA A 19 5.50 -13.67 6.29
N MET A 20 4.29 -14.12 6.62
CA MET A 20 3.02 -13.69 6.02
C MET A 20 2.52 -12.27 6.41
N SER A 21 3.08 -11.58 7.40
CA SER A 21 2.65 -10.20 7.77
C SER A 21 3.42 -9.10 7.03
N ARG A 22 4.53 -9.42 6.36
CA ARG A 22 5.34 -8.43 5.62
C ARG A 22 4.87 -8.21 4.17
N HIS A 23 4.14 -9.16 3.59
CA HIS A 23 3.68 -9.04 2.20
C HIS A 23 2.48 -8.09 2.02
N THR A 24 1.61 -7.92 3.03
CA THR A 24 0.38 -7.12 2.90
C THR A 24 0.60 -5.61 3.00
N ALA A 25 1.53 -5.14 3.84
CA ALA A 25 1.84 -3.71 3.96
C ALA A 25 2.58 -3.15 2.72
N ALA A 26 3.42 -3.97 2.08
CA ALA A 26 4.11 -3.60 0.85
C ALA A 26 3.18 -3.50 -0.38
N GLN A 27 2.06 -4.23 -0.40
CA GLN A 27 1.01 -4.01 -1.40
C GLN A 27 0.21 -2.72 -1.14
N SER A 28 0.00 -2.33 0.13
CA SER A 28 -0.69 -1.07 0.47
C SER A 28 0.08 0.18 0.01
N ALA A 29 1.41 0.17 0.06
CA ALA A 29 2.22 1.29 -0.43
C ALA A 29 2.24 1.37 -1.97
N LYS A 30 2.34 0.22 -2.67
CA LYS A 30 2.28 0.17 -4.14
C LYS A 30 0.92 0.59 -4.68
N ASN A 31 -0.17 0.20 -4.02
CA ASN A 31 -1.52 0.60 -4.43
C ASN A 31 -1.76 2.10 -4.23
N SER A 32 -1.22 2.68 -3.14
CA SER A 32 -1.34 4.11 -2.87
C SER A 32 -0.64 4.97 -3.92
N GLY A 33 0.59 4.61 -4.34
CA GLY A 33 1.32 5.35 -5.37
C GLY A 33 0.65 5.26 -6.75
N LEU A 34 0.13 4.09 -7.10
CA LEU A 34 -0.61 3.92 -8.36
C LEU A 34 -1.93 4.71 -8.37
N ASN A 35 -2.63 4.72 -7.23
CA ASN A 35 -3.88 5.46 -7.05
C ASN A 35 -3.65 6.98 -7.12
N GLU A 36 -2.53 7.46 -6.57
CA GLU A 36 -2.16 8.88 -6.65
C GLU A 36 -1.80 9.29 -8.07
N LEU A 37 -1.05 8.45 -8.79
CA LEU A 37 -0.75 8.64 -10.22
C LEU A 37 -2.03 8.65 -11.07
N PHE A 38 -2.96 7.73 -10.81
CA PHE A 38 -4.26 7.68 -11.50
C PHE A 38 -5.06 8.96 -11.34
N LYS A 39 -5.18 9.45 -10.09
CA LYS A 39 -5.87 10.72 -9.80
C LYS A 39 -5.23 11.89 -10.51
N LYS A 40 -3.90 11.96 -10.52
CA LYS A 40 -3.16 13.04 -11.19
C LYS A 40 -3.37 13.01 -12.71
N VAL A 41 -3.25 11.85 -13.34
CA VAL A 41 -3.43 11.70 -14.79
C VAL A 41 -4.88 11.97 -15.22
N CYS A 42 -5.88 11.51 -14.45
CA CYS A 42 -7.28 11.85 -14.69
C CYS A 42 -7.53 13.36 -14.58
N ALA A 43 -6.99 14.02 -13.55
CA ALA A 43 -7.14 15.46 -13.37
C ALA A 43 -6.46 16.26 -14.49
N GLU A 44 -5.28 15.84 -14.95
CA GLU A 44 -4.60 16.46 -16.10
C GLU A 44 -5.38 16.27 -17.40
N ALA A 45 -5.97 15.10 -17.62
CA ALA A 45 -6.79 14.84 -18.80
C ALA A 45 -8.08 15.68 -18.79
N MET A 46 -8.76 15.76 -17.64
CA MET A 46 -9.94 16.62 -17.47
C MET A 46 -9.61 18.11 -17.65
N GLN A 47 -8.46 18.59 -17.15
CA GLN A 47 -8.00 19.97 -17.36
C GLN A 47 -7.72 20.29 -18.84
N LYS A 48 -7.40 19.29 -19.66
CA LYS A 48 -7.26 19.43 -21.12
C LYS A 48 -8.60 19.40 -21.86
N GLY A 49 -9.71 19.29 -21.15
CA GLY A 49 -11.05 19.23 -21.73
C GLY A 49 -11.46 17.83 -22.20
N MET A 50 -10.73 16.77 -21.84
CA MET A 50 -11.20 15.40 -22.08
C MET A 50 -12.37 15.08 -21.16
N GLY A 51 -13.46 14.57 -21.73
CA GLY A 51 -14.60 14.07 -20.95
C GLY A 51 -14.17 12.95 -20.00
N GLU A 52 -14.92 12.75 -18.91
CA GLU A 52 -14.58 11.80 -17.83
C GLU A 52 -14.19 10.40 -18.35
N LYS A 53 -14.92 9.89 -19.34
CA LYS A 53 -14.65 8.58 -19.95
C LYS A 53 -13.34 8.52 -20.73
N GLU A 54 -12.99 9.59 -21.44
CA GLU A 54 -11.72 9.72 -22.17
C GLU A 54 -10.55 9.88 -21.19
N ALA A 55 -10.73 10.69 -20.15
CA ALA A 55 -9.76 10.86 -19.09
C ALA A 55 -9.45 9.54 -18.36
N LEU A 56 -10.48 8.74 -18.07
CA LEU A 56 -10.34 7.41 -17.48
C LEU A 56 -9.56 6.45 -18.39
N SER A 57 -9.94 6.38 -19.67
CA SER A 57 -9.26 5.53 -20.67
C SER A 57 -7.78 5.92 -20.82
N HIS A 58 -7.51 7.22 -20.89
CA HIS A 58 -6.16 7.77 -20.97
C HIS A 58 -5.34 7.46 -19.70
N ALA A 59 -5.94 7.57 -18.52
CA ALA A 59 -5.27 7.27 -17.27
C ALA A 59 -4.94 5.78 -17.11
N VAL A 60 -5.86 4.89 -17.49
CA VAL A 60 -5.61 3.44 -17.46
C VAL A 60 -4.46 3.08 -18.40
N LYS A 61 -4.50 3.52 -19.66
CA LYS A 61 -3.47 3.22 -20.64
C LYS A 61 -2.08 3.69 -20.19
N ARG A 62 -2.00 4.89 -19.60
CA ARG A 62 -0.73 5.46 -19.11
C ARG A 62 -0.17 4.71 -17.91
N ILE A 63 -1.03 4.20 -17.03
CA ILE A 63 -0.61 3.35 -15.90
C ILE A 63 -0.14 1.98 -16.40
N GLU A 64 -0.84 1.39 -17.37
CA GLU A 64 -0.43 0.11 -17.97
C GLU A 64 0.94 0.22 -18.64
N GLU A 65 1.21 1.31 -19.37
CA GLU A 65 2.52 1.59 -19.97
C GLU A 65 3.65 1.74 -18.94
N GLU A 66 3.37 2.37 -17.79
CA GLU A 66 4.35 2.53 -16.71
C GLU A 66 4.56 1.24 -15.91
N MET A 67 3.56 0.36 -15.82
CA MET A 67 3.69 -0.97 -15.22
C MET A 67 4.38 -1.99 -16.12
N ALA A 68 4.37 -1.75 -17.44
CA ALA A 68 4.99 -2.61 -18.43
C ALA A 68 6.49 -2.30 -18.69
N LYS A 69 7.00 -1.17 -18.18
CA LYS A 69 8.42 -0.78 -18.24
C LYS A 69 9.18 -1.25 -17.00
#